data_AF-A0A1B6K4B4-F1
#
_entry.id   AF-A0A1B6K4B4-F1
#
_cell.length_a   1.000
_cell.length_b   1.000
_cell.length_c   1.000
_cell.angle_alpha   90.00
_cell.angle_beta   90.00
_cell.angle_gamma   90.00
#
_symmetry.space_group_name_H-M   'P 1'
#
loop_
_entity.id
_entity.type
_entity.pdbx_description
1 polymer ?
#
loop_
_entity_poly.entity_id
_entity_poly.type
_entity_poly.pdbx_seq_one_letter_code
_entity_poly.pdbx_strand_id
1 'polypeptide(L)'
;MKHYIIPCRMAEGERKLMEKQFKGWSYFLEHDKAFSLHDLMEIHSGKLLDELKNIASKFEDHIIKNCQLCSGKGYRCELCDDKDDVIFPFFSTVNVCSECSWVYHKTCWLRYLVCRKCQRNKKKQLEAVPPES
;
A
#
# COMPACT_ATOMS: atom_id res chain seq x y z
N MET A 1 -3.24 -0.53 3.20
CA MET A 1 -4.56 -1.01 2.72
C MET A 1 -5.70 -0.03 3.03
N LYS A 2 -5.65 0.71 4.16
CA LYS A 2 -6.67 1.70 4.55
C LYS A 2 -7.04 2.72 3.48
N HIS A 3 -6.07 3.17 2.68
CA HIS A 3 -6.27 4.13 1.59
C HIS A 3 -7.11 3.60 0.43
N TYR A 4 -7.28 2.27 0.33
CA TYR A 4 -8.22 1.65 -0.61
C TYR A 4 -9.58 1.45 0.04
N ILE A 5 -9.62 0.90 1.27
CA ILE A 5 -10.86 0.50 1.95
C ILE A 5 -11.70 1.68 2.44
N ILE A 6 -11.08 2.69 3.08
CA ILE A 6 -11.80 3.86 3.65
C ILE A 6 -12.61 4.63 2.59
N PRO A 7 -12.02 5.02 1.43
CA PRO A 7 -12.77 5.75 0.41
C PRO A 7 -13.62 4.84 -0.50
N CYS A 8 -13.57 3.51 -0.33
CA CYS A 8 -14.32 2.60 -1.18
C CYS A 8 -15.78 2.47 -0.70
N ARG A 9 -16.72 2.91 -1.55
CA ARG A 9 -18.17 2.80 -1.29
C ARG A 9 -18.69 1.35 -1.24
N MET A 10 -17.95 0.41 -1.82
CA MET A 10 -18.31 -1.02 -1.84
C MET A 10 -17.72 -1.78 -0.66
N ALA A 11 -16.86 -1.16 0.14
CA ALA A 11 -16.13 -1.80 1.24
C ALA A 11 -16.84 -1.65 2.59
N GLU A 12 -18.18 -1.61 2.63
CA GLU A 12 -18.94 -1.39 3.87
C GLU A 12 -18.68 -2.50 4.91
N GLY A 13 -18.58 -3.75 4.46
CA GLY A 13 -18.29 -4.89 5.33
C GLY A 13 -16.87 -4.82 5.91
N GLU A 14 -15.90 -4.49 5.07
CA GLU A 14 -14.49 -4.35 5.45
C GLU A 14 -14.27 -3.13 6.35
N ARG A 15 -14.98 -2.03 6.11
CA ARG A 15 -14.98 -0.86 7.00
C ARG A 15 -15.56 -1.19 8.37
N LYS A 16 -16.67 -1.92 8.45
CA LYS A 16 -17.23 -2.39 9.73
C LYS A 16 -16.31 -3.37 10.45
N LEU A 17 -15.64 -4.26 9.72
CA LEU A 17 -14.61 -5.14 10.30
C LEU A 17 -13.45 -4.31 10.86
N MET A 18 -13.01 -3.29 10.12
CA MET A 18 -11.98 -2.36 10.55
C MET A 18 -12.42 -1.59 11.81
N GLU A 19 -13.64 -1.06 11.85
CA GLU A 19 -14.15 -0.35 13.03
C GLU A 19 -14.33 -1.26 14.25
N LYS A 20 -14.85 -2.48 14.05
CA LYS A 20 -15.11 -3.41 15.15
C LYS A 20 -13.81 -3.91 15.79
N GLN A 21 -12.82 -4.24 14.96
CA GLN A 21 -11.55 -4.77 15.45
C GLN A 21 -10.60 -3.68 15.91
N PHE A 22 -10.51 -2.58 15.15
CA PHE A 22 -9.59 -1.50 15.47
C PHE A 22 -10.16 -0.47 16.46
N LYS A 23 -11.42 -0.58 16.90
CA LYS A 23 -11.92 0.19 18.07
C LYS A 23 -11.10 -0.08 19.33
N GLY A 24 -10.56 -1.29 19.49
CA GLY A 24 -9.62 -1.64 20.55
C GLY A 24 -8.15 -1.34 20.23
N TRP A 25 -7.84 -1.01 18.97
CA TRP A 25 -6.49 -0.81 18.42
C TRP A 25 -6.34 0.57 17.77
N SER A 26 -7.06 1.59 18.24
CA SER A 26 -6.93 2.96 17.71
C SER A 26 -5.48 3.45 17.75
N TYR A 27 -4.72 3.02 18.76
CA TYR A 27 -3.28 3.27 18.87
C TYR A 27 -2.43 2.60 17.78
N PHE A 28 -2.82 1.45 17.21
CA PHE A 28 -2.11 0.86 16.07
C PHE A 28 -2.27 1.71 14.80
N LEU A 29 -3.38 2.43 14.67
CA LEU A 29 -3.66 3.27 13.50
C LEU A 29 -2.90 4.60 13.56
N GLU A 30 -2.54 5.06 14.76
CA GLU A 30 -1.80 6.30 15.03
C GLU A 30 -0.30 6.09 15.25
N HIS A 31 0.10 4.96 15.83
CA HIS A 31 1.49 4.64 16.17
C HIS A 31 1.86 3.20 15.73
N ASP A 32 2.71 3.10 14.71
CA ASP A 32 3.17 1.85 14.07
C ASP A 32 3.85 0.84 15.04
N LYS A 33 4.25 1.28 16.24
CA LYS A 33 4.98 0.48 17.25
C LYS A 33 4.33 0.47 18.63
N ALA A 34 3.11 0.99 18.79
CA ALA A 34 2.43 0.98 20.07
C ALA A 34 1.66 -0.34 20.24
N PHE A 35 2.00 -1.10 21.28
CA PHE A 35 1.32 -2.34 21.66
C PHE A 35 0.90 -2.24 23.13
N SER A 36 -0.32 -2.66 23.44
CA SER A 36 -0.74 -2.87 24.82
C SER A 36 -0.16 -4.19 25.36
N LEU A 37 -0.10 -4.32 26.69
CA LEU A 37 0.31 -5.59 27.32
C LEU A 37 -0.61 -6.76 26.91
N HIS A 38 -1.89 -6.47 26.68
CA HIS A 38 -2.85 -7.46 26.20
C HIS A 38 -2.51 -7.93 24.79
N ASP A 39 -2.15 -7.02 23.88
CA ASP A 39 -1.71 -7.42 22.53
C ASP A 39 -0.43 -8.25 22.58
N LEU A 40 0.52 -7.92 23.45
CA LEU A 40 1.76 -8.70 23.59
C LEU A 40 1.45 -10.12 24.08
N MET A 41 0.48 -10.29 24.97
CA MET A 41 0.01 -11.61 25.40
C MET A 41 -0.70 -12.37 24.27
N GLU A 42 -1.53 -11.70 23.47
CA GLU A 42 -2.23 -12.30 22.33
C GLU A 42 -1.29 -12.57 21.13
N ILE A 43 -0.19 -11.83 20.99
CA ILE A 43 0.90 -12.14 20.07
C ILE A 43 1.64 -13.38 20.55
N HIS A 44 1.92 -13.48 21.86
CA HIS A 44 2.56 -14.66 22.43
C HIS A 44 1.68 -15.91 22.28
N SER A 45 0.36 -15.76 22.39
CA SER A 45 -0.61 -16.84 22.16
C SER A 45 -0.84 -17.16 20.67
N GLY A 46 -0.33 -16.33 19.75
CA GLY A 46 -0.47 -16.47 18.30
C GLY A 46 -1.82 -16.03 17.73
N LYS A 47 -2.84 -15.85 18.57
CA LYS A 47 -4.20 -15.48 18.15
C LYS A 47 -4.26 -14.15 17.42
N LEU A 48 -3.51 -13.16 17.90
CA LEU A 48 -3.48 -11.83 17.29
C LEU A 48 -2.92 -11.88 15.86
N LEU A 49 -1.87 -12.67 15.65
CA LEU A 49 -1.23 -12.80 14.34
C LEU A 49 -2.16 -13.46 13.31
N ASP A 50 -2.87 -14.52 13.71
CA ASP A 50 -3.80 -15.22 12.82
C ASP A 50 -5.01 -14.35 12.49
N GLU A 51 -5.51 -13.58 13.45
CA GLU A 51 -6.61 -12.65 13.23
C GLU A 51 -6.22 -11.49 12.29
N LEU A 52 -5.03 -10.91 12.48
CA LEU A 52 -4.47 -9.90 11.59
C LEU A 52 -4.26 -10.42 10.17
N LYS A 53 -3.74 -11.65 10.01
CA LYS A 53 -3.58 -12.29 8.70
C LYS A 53 -4.93 -12.51 8.01
N ASN A 54 -5.94 -12.97 8.74
CA ASN A 54 -7.28 -13.18 8.20
C ASN A 54 -7.89 -11.85 7.71
N ILE A 55 -7.76 -10.79 8.51
CA ILE A 55 -8.23 -9.44 8.11
C ILE A 55 -7.46 -8.94 6.88
N ALA A 56 -6.14 -9.08 6.86
CA ALA A 56 -5.31 -8.70 5.72
C ALA A 56 -5.74 -9.43 4.46
N SER A 57 -5.95 -10.75 4.52
CA SER A 57 -6.43 -11.56 3.40
C SER A 57 -7.79 -11.08 2.88
N LYS A 58 -8.74 -10.75 3.78
CA LYS A 58 -10.05 -10.20 3.38
C LYS A 58 -9.92 -8.86 2.67
N PHE A 59 -9.04 -8.00 3.15
CA PHE A 59 -8.78 -6.70 2.51
C PHE A 59 -8.09 -6.88 1.15
N GLU A 60 -7.14 -7.80 1.04
CA GLU A 60 -6.48 -8.12 -0.23
C GLU A 60 -7.49 -8.66 -1.26
N ASP A 61 -8.32 -9.63 -0.87
CA ASP A 61 -9.37 -10.16 -1.75
C ASP A 61 -10.36 -9.07 -2.18
N HIS A 62 -10.74 -8.17 -1.27
CA HIS A 62 -11.55 -7.02 -1.63
C HIS A 62 -10.86 -6.12 -2.67
N ILE A 63 -9.62 -5.71 -2.38
CA ILE A 63 -8.89 -4.74 -3.20
C ILE A 63 -8.60 -5.31 -4.58
N ILE A 64 -8.23 -6.59 -4.68
CA ILE A 64 -7.74 -7.21 -5.91
C ILE A 64 -8.89 -7.84 -6.72
N LYS A 65 -9.79 -8.59 -6.06
CA LYS A 65 -10.76 -9.47 -6.73
C LYS A 65 -12.18 -8.93 -6.69
N ASN A 66 -12.65 -8.48 -5.51
CA ASN A 66 -14.08 -8.20 -5.32
C ASN A 66 -14.48 -6.77 -5.68
N CYS A 67 -13.53 -5.83 -5.80
CA CYS A 67 -13.83 -4.43 -6.09
C CYS A 67 -13.01 -3.87 -7.25
N GLN A 68 -13.66 -3.65 -8.39
CA GLN A 68 -13.04 -3.02 -9.56
C GLN A 68 -12.55 -1.58 -9.30
N LEU A 69 -13.22 -0.85 -8.40
CA LEU A 69 -12.80 0.52 -8.03
C LEU A 69 -11.46 0.51 -7.27
N CYS A 70 -11.23 -0.50 -6.43
CA CYS A 70 -9.98 -0.67 -5.70
C CYS A 70 -8.90 -1.25 -6.62
N SER A 71 -9.26 -2.26 -7.43
CA SER A 71 -8.36 -2.91 -8.37
C SER A 71 -7.80 -1.92 -9.41
N GLY A 72 -8.64 -1.00 -9.90
CA GLY A 72 -8.23 0.07 -10.81
C GLY A 72 -7.28 1.12 -10.21
N LYS A 73 -7.13 1.17 -8.87
CA LYS A 73 -6.14 2.03 -8.17
C LYS A 73 -4.79 1.33 -7.95
N GLY A 74 -4.60 0.15 -8.54
CA GLY A 74 -3.30 -0.50 -8.56
C GLY A 74 -2.28 0.27 -9.39
N TYR A 75 -1.01 -0.06 -9.19
CA TYR A 75 0.11 0.55 -9.89
C TYR A 75 0.60 -0.39 -11.00
N ARG A 76 1.18 0.19 -12.04
CA ARG A 76 1.93 -0.56 -13.05
C ARG A 76 3.40 -0.18 -12.95
N CYS A 77 4.25 -1.19 -12.97
CA CYS A 77 5.69 -0.98 -12.91
C CYS A 77 6.17 -0.37 -14.24
N GLU A 78 6.76 0.83 -14.21
CA GLU A 78 7.30 1.50 -15.43
C GLU A 78 8.68 0.95 -15.84
N LEU A 79 9.20 -0.08 -15.16
CA LEU A 79 10.53 -0.64 -15.36
C LEU A 79 10.54 -2.02 -16.05
N CYS A 80 9.38 -2.69 -16.10
CA CYS A 80 9.19 -3.95 -16.84
C CYS A 80 8.30 -3.72 -18.06
N ASP A 81 8.36 -4.64 -19.02
CA ASP A 81 7.49 -4.63 -20.19
C ASP A 81 6.12 -5.27 -19.90
N ASP A 82 6.00 -5.97 -18.76
CA ASP A 82 4.76 -6.57 -18.28
C ASP A 82 3.77 -5.49 -17.81
N LYS A 83 3.02 -4.92 -18.76
CA LYS A 83 2.04 -3.85 -18.52
C LYS A 83 0.72 -4.35 -17.93
N ASP A 84 0.45 -5.64 -18.04
CA ASP A 84 -0.77 -6.27 -17.50
C ASP A 84 -0.63 -6.65 -16.02
N ASP A 85 0.59 -6.65 -15.46
CA ASP A 85 0.78 -6.95 -14.04
C ASP A 85 0.50 -5.73 -13.16
N VAL A 86 -0.57 -5.82 -12.37
CA VAL A 86 -1.00 -4.77 -11.45
C VAL A 86 -0.43 -5.05 -10.06
N ILE A 87 0.38 -4.11 -9.58
CA ILE A 87 1.05 -4.22 -8.28
C ILE A 87 0.48 -3.25 -7.26
N PHE A 88 0.53 -3.65 -6.00
CA PHE A 88 0.06 -2.84 -4.89
C PHE A 88 1.17 -2.60 -3.86
N PRO A 89 1.17 -1.45 -3.15
CA PRO A 89 2.19 -1.12 -2.14
C PRO A 89 2.34 -2.13 -1.00
N PHE A 90 1.32 -2.96 -0.76
CA PHE A 90 1.30 -3.95 0.33
C PHE A 90 1.89 -5.31 -0.06
N PHE A 91 2.23 -5.53 -1.33
CA PHE A 91 2.92 -6.75 -1.73
C PHE A 91 4.36 -6.78 -1.19
N SER A 92 4.81 -7.95 -0.73
CA SER A 92 6.19 -8.14 -0.25
C SER A 92 7.24 -8.07 -1.38
N THR A 93 6.80 -8.21 -2.62
CA THR A 93 7.61 -8.24 -3.84
C THR A 93 7.74 -6.87 -4.52
N VAL A 94 7.30 -5.79 -3.89
CA VAL A 94 7.38 -4.43 -4.45
C VAL A 94 8.31 -3.53 -3.65
N ASN A 95 8.70 -2.43 -4.27
CA ASN A 95 9.41 -1.32 -3.65
C ASN A 95 8.67 -0.02 -3.96
N VAL A 96 8.45 0.80 -2.93
CA VAL A 96 7.80 2.11 -3.06
C VAL A 96 8.86 3.20 -3.05
N CYS A 97 8.84 4.08 -4.04
CA CYS A 97 9.73 5.24 -4.10
C CYS A 97 9.39 6.22 -2.97
N SER A 98 10.38 6.62 -2.17
CA SER A 98 10.21 7.56 -1.06
C SER A 98 9.89 9.00 -1.49
N GLU A 99 10.31 9.42 -2.69
CA GLU A 99 10.06 10.78 -3.19
C GLU A 99 8.64 10.94 -3.79
N CYS A 100 8.22 10.00 -4.64
CA CYS A 100 6.97 10.14 -5.42
C CYS A 100 5.89 9.11 -5.09
N SER A 101 6.15 8.21 -4.14
CA SER A 101 5.23 7.14 -3.73
C SER A 101 4.79 6.22 -4.87
N TRP A 102 5.55 6.16 -5.96
CA TRP A 102 5.31 5.21 -7.04
C TRP A 102 5.81 3.82 -6.66
N VAL A 103 5.08 2.79 -7.10
CA VAL A 103 5.37 1.39 -6.78
C VAL A 103 6.04 0.72 -7.98
N TYR A 104 7.09 -0.04 -7.71
CA TYR A 104 7.82 -0.85 -8.69
C TYR A 104 7.98 -2.27 -8.16
N HIS A 105 8.17 -3.27 -9.02
CA HIS A 105 8.65 -4.57 -8.53
C HIS A 105 10.00 -4.41 -7.87
N LYS A 106 10.24 -5.16 -6.80
CA LYS A 106 11.51 -5.13 -6.05
C LYS A 106 12.69 -5.52 -6.93
N THR A 107 12.52 -6.53 -7.78
CA THR A 107 13.53 -6.97 -8.76
C THR A 107 13.84 -5.88 -9.79
N CYS A 108 12.82 -5.20 -10.32
CA CYS A 108 12.98 -4.10 -11.25
C CYS A 108 13.66 -2.91 -10.58
N TRP A 109 13.24 -2.54 -9.37
CA TRP A 109 13.86 -1.47 -8.59
C TRP A 109 15.34 -1.74 -8.33
N LEU A 110 15.71 -2.95 -7.89
CA LEU A 110 17.10 -3.32 -7.61
C LEU A 110 17.98 -3.32 -8.86
N ARG A 111 17.42 -3.56 -10.05
CA ARG A 111 18.17 -3.52 -11.32
C ARG A 111 18.55 -2.10 -11.73
N TYR A 112 17.65 -1.12 -11.54
CA TYR A 112 17.86 0.25 -12.02
C TYR A 112 18.30 1.21 -10.92
N LEU A 113 17.91 0.97 -9.65
CA LEU A 113 18.13 1.82 -8.47
C LEU A 113 17.72 3.29 -8.62
N VAL A 114 16.96 3.61 -9.67
CA VAL A 114 16.56 4.96 -10.04
C VAL A 114 15.07 4.98 -10.33
N CYS A 115 14.36 5.93 -9.73
CA CYS A 115 12.96 6.17 -10.04
C CYS A 115 12.82 6.92 -11.37
N ARG A 116 12.33 6.22 -12.41
CA ARG A 116 12.03 6.82 -13.71
C ARG A 116 11.00 7.95 -13.63
N LYS A 117 10.03 7.82 -12.73
CA LYS A 117 9.00 8.85 -12.53
C LYS A 117 9.59 10.13 -11.95
N CYS A 118 10.43 10.04 -10.91
CA CYS A 118 11.15 11.20 -10.39
C CYS A 118 12.09 11.81 -11.43
N GLN A 119 12.80 10.98 -12.19
CA GLN A 119 13.67 11.47 -13.27
C GLN A 119 12.89 12.27 -14.32
N ARG A 120 11.74 11.75 -14.76
CA ARG A 120 10.82 12.44 -15.69
C ARG A 120 10.30 13.75 -15.11
N ASN A 121 9.91 13.76 -13.84
CA ASN A 121 9.40 14.97 -13.18
C ASN A 121 10.49 16.04 -13.04
N LYS A 122 11.72 15.64 -12.67
CA LYS A 122 12.88 16.55 -12.57
C LYS A 122 13.22 17.18 -13.92
N LYS A 123 13.22 16.40 -15.02
CA LYS A 123 13.42 16.93 -16.38
C LYS A 123 12.39 17.99 -16.77
N LYS A 124 11.10 17.69 -16.55
CA LYS A 124 10.02 18.65 -16.82
C LYS A 124 10.16 19.96 -16.05
N GLN A 125 10.65 19.90 -14.81
CA GLN A 125 10.88 21.10 -14.00
C GLN A 125 12.05 21.93 -14.53
N LEU A 126 13.14 21.29 -14.98
CA LEU A 126 14.29 21.99 -15.56
C LEU A 126 13.97 22.63 -16.93
N GLU A 127 13.13 21.98 -17.74
CA GLU A 127 12.70 22.49 -19.05
C GLU A 127 11.63 23.59 -18.94
N ALA A 128 10.97 23.73 -17.79
CA ALA A 128 9.97 24.76 -17.52
C ALA A 128 10.57 26.07 -16.97
N VAL A 129 11.89 26.12 -16.73
CA VAL A 129 12.60 27.34 -16.39
C VAL A 129 12.85 28.10 -17.71
N PRO A 130 12.27 29.31 -17.90
CA PRO A 130 12.60 30.12 -19.07
C PRO A 130 14.10 30.44 -19.03
N PRO A 131 14.80 30.52 -20.18
CA PRO A 131 16.17 31.02 -20.18
C PRO A 131 16.19 32.41 -19.54
N GLU A 132 16.94 32.57 -18.45
CA GLU A 132 17.22 33.87 -17.86
C GLU A 132 17.91 34.74 -18.93
N SER A 133 17.21 35.79 -19.34
CA SER A 133 17.71 36.89 -20.20
C SER A 133 18.29 38.00 -19.35
#